data_AF-A0A0G4MK98-F1
#
_entry.id   AF-A0A0G4MK98-F1
#
_cell.length_a   1.000
_cell.length_b   1.000
_cell.length_c   1.000
_cell.angle_alpha   90.00
_cell.angle_beta   90.00
_cell.angle_gamma   90.00
#
_symmetry.space_group_name_H-M   'P 1'
#
loop_
_entity.id
_entity.type
_entity.pdbx_description
1 polymer ?
#
loop_
_entity_poly.entity_id
_entity_poly.type
_entity_poly.pdbx_seq_one_letter_code
_entity_poly.pdbx_strand_id
1 'polypeptide(L)'
;MPPTAESALKQEQVKPQYSIQLLNIVASEALPPKTRLAASLAFKNFIRNNYVNAEGDYKLPADEVKTIKQQLIGLMIACPPSIQSQLGETISIIADSDFWQRWDTLTQELVDRFSNTDPKV
;
A
#
# COMPACT_ATOMS: atom_id res chain seq x y z
N MET A 1 30.42 -6.68 9.44
CA MET A 1 29.29 -7.46 8.89
C MET A 1 28.43 -6.49 8.09
N PRO A 2 28.05 -6.79 6.83
CA PRO A 2 27.09 -5.95 6.13
C PRO A 2 25.77 -5.90 6.92
N PRO A 3 25.03 -4.78 6.90
CA PRO A 3 23.73 -4.70 7.54
C PRO A 3 22.82 -5.81 7.00
N THR A 4 22.02 -6.42 7.88
CA THR A 4 20.96 -7.33 7.42
C THR A 4 20.02 -6.56 6.48
N ALA A 5 19.37 -7.26 5.54
CA ALA A 5 18.46 -6.63 4.60
C ALA A 5 17.38 -5.77 5.31
N GLU A 6 16.89 -6.22 6.47
CA GLU A 6 15.96 -5.45 7.30
C GLU A 6 16.55 -4.16 7.86
N SER A 7 17.82 -4.17 8.27
CA SER A 7 18.51 -2.98 8.78
C SER A 7 18.77 -1.96 7.66
N ALA A 8 19.03 -2.43 6.44
CA ALA A 8 19.14 -1.56 5.27
C ALA A 8 17.78 -0.95 4.90
N LEU A 9 16.69 -1.74 4.93
CA LEU A 9 15.34 -1.24 4.67
C LEU A 9 14.93 -0.15 5.68
N LYS A 10 15.26 -0.32 6.97
CA LYS A 10 15.01 0.72 7.99
C LYS A 10 15.75 2.02 7.72
N GLN A 11 16.96 1.94 7.15
CA GLN A 11 17.70 3.14 6.75
C GLN A 11 17.08 3.81 5.53
N GLU A 12 16.57 3.03 4.57
CA GLU A 12 15.90 3.58 3.38
C GLU A 12 14.52 4.17 3.69
N GLN A 13 13.85 3.72 4.75
CA GLN A 13 12.53 4.22 5.18
C GLN A 13 12.51 5.71 5.53
N VAL A 14 13.66 6.32 5.81
CA VAL A 14 13.76 7.77 6.10
C VAL A 14 13.75 8.62 4.83
N LYS A 15 13.90 8.00 3.66
CA LYS A 15 13.92 8.74 2.38
C LYS A 15 12.51 9.15 1.98
N PRO A 16 12.35 10.34 1.36
CA PRO A 16 11.06 10.77 0.84
C PRO A 16 10.54 9.78 -0.20
N GLN A 17 9.22 9.64 -0.30
CA GLN A 17 8.55 8.76 -1.27
C GLN A 17 8.90 7.27 -1.14
N TYR A 18 9.47 6.82 -0.02
CA TYR A 18 9.78 5.41 0.21
C TYR A 18 8.56 4.51 -0.01
N SER A 19 7.38 4.96 0.45
CA SER A 19 6.13 4.20 0.27
C SER A 19 5.74 4.07 -1.21
N ILE A 20 5.93 5.13 -2.00
CA ILE A 20 5.65 5.15 -3.45
C ILE A 20 6.62 4.24 -4.19
N GLN A 21 7.90 4.23 -3.81
CA GLN A 21 8.89 3.32 -4.42
C GLN A 21 8.53 1.85 -4.16
N LEU A 22 8.04 1.52 -2.96
CA LEU A 22 7.55 0.18 -2.69
C LEU A 22 6.35 -0.19 -3.55
N LEU A 23 5.38 0.72 -3.73
CA LEU A 23 4.24 0.50 -4.64
C LEU A 23 4.70 0.27 -6.10
N ASN A 24 5.67 1.05 -6.58
CA ASN A 24 6.26 0.87 -7.91
C ASN A 24 6.91 -0.51 -8.07
N ILE A 25 7.62 -0.99 -7.04
CA ILE A 25 8.21 -2.33 -7.04
C ILE A 25 7.12 -3.41 -7.07
N VAL A 26 6.03 -3.23 -6.30
CA VAL A 26 4.89 -4.16 -6.30
C VAL A 26 4.21 -4.20 -7.68
N ALA A 27 4.08 -3.05 -8.34
CA ALA A 27 3.49 -2.91 -9.67
C ALA A 27 4.36 -3.46 -10.81
N SER A 28 5.69 -3.51 -10.62
CA SER A 28 6.62 -3.90 -11.67
C SER A 28 6.60 -5.41 -11.94
N GLU A 29 5.86 -5.83 -12.97
CA GLU A 29 5.79 -7.23 -13.42
C GLU A 29 7.12 -7.80 -13.94
N ALA A 30 8.07 -6.93 -14.31
CA ALA A 30 9.42 -7.32 -14.69
C ALA A 30 10.24 -7.89 -13.50
N LEU A 31 9.81 -7.65 -12.26
CA LEU A 31 10.49 -8.13 -11.07
C LEU A 31 9.99 -9.51 -10.63
N PRO A 32 10.84 -10.33 -10.00
CA PRO A 32 10.45 -11.64 -9.51
C PRO A 32 9.25 -11.56 -8.55
N PRO A 33 8.29 -12.52 -8.60
CA PRO A 33 7.11 -12.51 -7.73
C PRO A 33 7.43 -12.43 -6.24
N LYS A 34 8.52 -13.08 -5.80
CA LYS A 34 8.99 -13.02 -4.40
C LYS A 34 9.45 -11.61 -3.99
N THR A 35 10.09 -10.87 -4.89
CA THR A 35 10.51 -9.48 -4.66
C THR A 35 9.30 -8.57 -4.54
N ARG A 36 8.32 -8.73 -5.44
CA ARG A 36 7.06 -7.98 -5.39
C ARG A 36 6.28 -8.26 -4.10
N LEU A 37 6.21 -9.53 -3.69
CA LEU A 37 5.59 -9.91 -2.42
C LEU A 37 6.32 -9.31 -1.22
N ALA A 38 7.65 -9.38 -1.17
CA ALA A 38 8.44 -8.75 -0.11
C ALA A 38 8.22 -7.23 -0.04
N ALA A 39 8.13 -6.55 -1.19
CA ALA A 39 7.83 -5.14 -1.25
C ALA A 39 6.42 -4.81 -0.73
N SER A 40 5.41 -5.64 -1.03
CA SER A 40 4.05 -5.46 -0.51
C SER A 40 3.98 -5.62 1.02
N LEU A 41 4.74 -6.57 1.57
CA LEU A 41 4.89 -6.75 3.01
C LEU A 41 5.60 -5.56 3.67
N ALA A 42 6.69 -5.11 3.06
CA ALA A 42 7.41 -3.93 3.54
C ALA A 42 6.53 -2.67 3.49
N PHE A 43 5.69 -2.53 2.46
CA PHE A 43 4.75 -1.43 2.30
C PHE A 43 3.69 -1.46 3.40
N LYS A 44 3.04 -2.61 3.59
CA LYS A 44 2.07 -2.82 4.68
C LYS A 44 2.64 -2.44 6.04
N ASN A 45 3.84 -2.93 6.34
CA ASN A 45 4.52 -2.66 7.61
C ASN A 45 4.92 -1.18 7.74
N PHE A 46 5.31 -0.54 6.65
CA PHE A 46 5.60 0.89 6.66
C PHE A 46 4.35 1.72 6.96
N ILE A 47 3.24 1.47 6.26
CA ILE A 47 1.97 2.17 6.47
C ILE A 47 1.48 1.98 7.91
N ARG A 48 1.46 0.74 8.43
CA ARG A 48 1.04 0.46 9.82
C ARG A 48 1.76 1.33 10.86
N ASN A 49 3.05 1.61 10.65
CA ASN A 49 3.87 2.32 11.63
C ASN A 49 4.00 3.82 11.33
N ASN A 50 3.74 4.26 10.10
CA ASN A 50 4.07 5.59 9.61
C ASN A 50 2.94 6.30 8.88
N TYR A 51 1.69 5.84 8.99
CA TYR A 51 0.56 6.52 8.34
C TYR A 51 0.03 7.70 9.17
N VAL A 52 -0.37 7.44 10.42
CA VAL A 52 -0.89 8.45 11.36
C VAL A 52 -0.16 8.38 12.70
N ASN A 53 -0.15 9.49 13.44
CA ASN A 53 0.30 9.55 14.83
C ASN A 53 -0.85 9.20 15.80
N ALA A 54 -0.61 9.29 17.12
CA ALA A 54 -1.61 8.99 18.14
C ALA A 54 -2.79 9.98 18.14
N GLU A 55 -2.56 11.17 17.60
CA GLU A 55 -3.53 12.26 17.46
C GLU A 55 -4.38 12.14 16.17
N GLY A 56 -4.02 11.21 15.27
CA GLY A 56 -4.70 10.99 13.99
C GLY A 56 -4.22 11.90 12.85
N ASP A 57 -3.13 12.64 13.02
CA ASP A 57 -2.50 13.43 11.95
C ASP A 57 -1.60 12.56 11.08
N TYR A 58 -1.55 12.87 9.77
CA TYR A 58 -0.68 12.16 8.86
C TYR A 58 0.80 12.39 9.19
N LYS A 59 1.55 11.30 9.26
CA LYS A 59 3.03 11.33 9.33
C LYS A 59 3.67 11.44 7.95
N LEU A 60 2.91 11.17 6.89
CA LEU A 60 3.35 11.27 5.50
C LEU A 60 2.90 12.59 4.86
N PRO A 61 3.64 13.09 3.86
CA PRO A 61 3.20 14.24 3.06
C PRO A 61 1.82 14.00 2.43
N ALA A 62 0.97 15.03 2.37
CA ALA A 62 -0.39 14.90 1.85
C ALA A 62 -0.44 14.42 0.38
N ASP A 63 0.54 14.82 -0.44
CA ASP A 63 0.66 14.35 -1.83
C ASP A 63 0.98 12.85 -1.93
N GLU A 64 1.82 12.36 -1.02
CA GLU A 64 2.17 10.94 -0.89
C GLU A 64 0.94 10.13 -0.46
N VAL A 65 0.20 10.60 0.55
CA VAL A 65 -1.06 9.99 1.00
C VAL A 65 -2.08 9.90 -0.14
N LYS A 66 -2.26 11.00 -0.88
CA LYS A 66 -3.18 11.04 -2.04
C LYS A 66 -2.78 10.02 -3.09
N THR A 67 -1.49 9.97 -3.43
CA THR A 67 -0.94 9.05 -4.42
C THR A 67 -1.12 7.59 -4.01
N ILE A 68 -0.88 7.26 -2.73
CA ILE A 68 -1.14 5.93 -2.18
C ILE A 68 -2.60 5.54 -2.41
N LYS A 69 -3.57 6.36 -1.98
CA LYS A 69 -5.00 6.06 -2.10
C LYS A 69 -5.42 5.81 -3.56
N GLN A 70 -4.96 6.65 -4.48
CA GLN A 70 -5.27 6.56 -5.90
C GLN A 70 -4.75 5.29 -6.57
N GLN A 71 -3.58 4.79 -6.15
CA GLN A 71 -2.96 3.62 -6.78
C GLN A 71 -3.35 2.31 -6.11
N LEU A 72 -3.58 2.32 -4.80
CA LEU A 72 -3.61 1.11 -3.98
C LEU A 72 -4.72 0.13 -4.39
N ILE A 73 -5.94 0.62 -4.64
CA ILE A 73 -7.08 -0.24 -5.02
C ILE A 73 -6.85 -0.86 -6.40
N GLY A 74 -6.44 -0.05 -7.38
CA GLY A 74 -6.15 -0.53 -8.73
C GLY A 74 -5.03 -1.57 -8.74
N LEU A 75 -3.97 -1.32 -7.97
CA LEU A 75 -2.84 -2.24 -7.85
C LEU A 75 -3.24 -3.55 -7.16
N MET A 76 -4.06 -3.49 -6.12
CA MET A 76 -4.57 -4.68 -5.42
C MET A 76 -5.28 -5.63 -6.39
N ILE A 77 -6.11 -5.10 -7.29
CA ILE A 77 -6.93 -5.89 -8.21
C ILE A 77 -6.12 -6.45 -9.38
N ALA A 78 -5.09 -5.72 -9.82
CA ALA A 78 -4.19 -6.18 -10.88
C ALA A 78 -3.19 -7.25 -10.42
N CYS A 79 -3.00 -7.42 -9.11
CA CYS A 79 -1.97 -8.30 -8.55
C CYS A 79 -2.49 -9.73 -8.27
N PRO A 80 -1.58 -10.74 -8.23
CA PRO A 80 -1.95 -12.10 -7.86
C PRO A 80 -2.42 -12.21 -6.39
N PRO A 81 -3.16 -13.28 -6.02
CA PRO A 81 -3.83 -13.40 -4.72
C PRO A 81 -2.95 -13.15 -3.49
N SER A 82 -1.68 -13.59 -3.54
CA SER A 82 -0.73 -13.39 -2.43
C SER A 82 -0.42 -11.92 -2.16
N ILE A 83 -0.26 -11.11 -3.21
CA ILE A 83 -0.02 -9.66 -3.10
C ILE A 83 -1.34 -8.93 -2.84
N GLN A 84 -2.42 -9.36 -3.49
CA GLN A 84 -3.76 -8.80 -3.29
C GLN A 84 -4.14 -8.83 -1.80
N SER A 85 -3.88 -9.94 -1.09
CA SER A 85 -4.11 -10.03 0.36
C SER A 85 -3.33 -8.99 1.16
N GLN A 86 -2.06 -8.76 0.83
CA GLN A 86 -1.22 -7.78 1.55
C GLN A 86 -1.67 -6.34 1.30
N LEU A 87 -2.09 -6.02 0.07
CA LEU A 87 -2.62 -4.70 -0.27
C LEU A 87 -4.01 -4.49 0.33
N GLY A 88 -4.87 -5.51 0.37
CA GLY A 88 -6.17 -5.47 1.05
C GLY A 88 -6.05 -5.18 2.54
N GLU A 89 -5.14 -5.87 3.25
CA GLU A 89 -4.83 -5.55 4.65
C GLU A 89 -4.33 -4.10 4.81
N THR A 90 -3.56 -3.60 3.84
CA THR A 90 -3.07 -2.21 3.88
C THR A 90 -4.19 -1.20 3.69
N ILE A 91 -5.16 -1.48 2.81
CA ILE A 91 -6.38 -0.67 2.65
C ILE A 91 -7.14 -0.63 3.98
N SER A 92 -7.33 -1.76 4.66
CA SER A 92 -8.00 -1.81 5.96
C SER A 92 -7.29 -0.92 7.00
N ILE A 93 -5.95 -1.00 7.09
CA ILE A 93 -5.16 -0.16 8.02
C ILE A 93 -5.36 1.33 7.75
N ILE A 94 -5.40 1.74 6.48
CA ILE A 94 -5.63 3.14 6.14
C ILE A 94 -7.08 3.54 6.48
N ALA A 95 -8.03 2.69 6.12
CA ALA A 95 -9.45 2.91 6.34
C ALA A 95 -9.80 3.09 7.83
N ASP A 96 -9.11 2.42 8.74
CA ASP A 96 -9.30 2.58 10.20
C ASP A 96 -9.15 4.04 10.66
N SER A 97 -8.32 4.83 9.98
CA SER A 97 -8.07 6.25 10.30
C SER A 97 -8.81 7.24 9.39
N ASP A 98 -9.02 6.87 8.13
CA ASP A 98 -9.44 7.82 7.10
C ASP A 98 -10.91 7.66 6.67
N PHE A 99 -11.51 6.51 6.93
CA PHE A 99 -12.91 6.30 6.63
C PHE A 99 -13.78 7.01 7.68
N TRP A 100 -14.79 7.80 7.32
CA TRP A 100 -15.34 8.13 6.00
C TRP A 100 -14.98 9.56 5.55
N GLN A 101 -14.33 10.35 6.40
CA GLN A 101 -14.14 11.80 6.19
C GLN A 101 -12.97 12.14 5.27
N ARG A 102 -11.90 11.34 5.29
CA ARG A 102 -10.65 11.60 4.54
C ARG A 102 -10.47 10.66 3.35
N TRP A 103 -11.32 9.65 3.21
CA TRP A 103 -11.38 8.76 2.05
C TRP A 103 -12.83 8.32 1.79
N ASP A 104 -13.68 9.29 1.46
CA ASP A 104 -15.12 9.10 1.23
C ASP A 104 -15.41 8.25 -0.02
N THR A 105 -14.49 8.22 -0.98
CA THR A 105 -14.62 7.47 -2.24
C THR A 105 -14.36 5.97 -2.08
N LEU A 106 -13.80 5.51 -0.95
CA LEU A 106 -13.31 4.14 -0.79
C LEU A 106 -14.37 3.07 -1.13
N THR A 107 -15.59 3.22 -0.60
CA THR A 107 -16.67 2.26 -0.83
C THR A 107 -17.09 2.21 -2.30
N GLN A 108 -17.25 3.38 -2.92
CA GLN A 108 -17.61 3.50 -4.33
C GLN A 108 -16.51 2.89 -5.21
N GLU A 109 -15.24 3.21 -4.96
CA GLU A 109 -14.09 2.66 -5.69
C GLU A 109 -14.01 1.13 -5.58
N LEU A 110 -14.29 0.55 -4.41
CA LEU A 110 -14.34 -0.90 -4.25
C LEU A 110 -15.49 -1.49 -5.06
N VAL A 111 -16.71 -0.95 -4.93
CA VAL A 111 -17.90 -1.44 -5.66
C VAL A 111 -17.68 -1.37 -7.16
N ASP A 112 -17.27 -0.21 -7.70
CA ASP A 112 -17.01 -0.04 -9.14
C ASP A 112 -16.04 -1.08 -9.68
N ARG A 113 -14.99 -1.37 -8.92
CA ARG A 113 -13.98 -2.32 -9.37
C ARG A 113 -14.42 -3.77 -9.26
N PHE A 114 -15.17 -4.15 -8.23
CA PHE A 114 -15.73 -5.50 -8.12
C PHE A 114 -16.89 -5.73 -9.10
N SER A 115 -17.69 -4.72 -9.40
CA SER A 115 -18.76 -4.81 -10.40
C SER A 115 -18.23 -4.90 -11.83
N ASN A 116 -17.11 -4.24 -12.14
CA ASN A 116 -16.43 -4.39 -13.44
C ASN A 116 -15.61 -5.69 -13.54
N THR A 117 -15.36 -6.37 -12.43
CA THR A 117 -14.67 -7.67 -12.38
C THR A 117 -15.73 -8.76 -12.20
N ASP A 118 -16.54 -8.97 -13.24
CA ASP A 118 -17.54 -10.05 -13.26
C ASP A 118 -16.86 -11.40 -12.92
N PRO A 119 -17.38 -12.18 -11.96
CA PRO A 119 -16.80 -13.44 -11.58
C PRO A 119 -16.91 -14.40 -12.77
N LYS A 120 -15.77 -14.81 -13.32
CA LYS A 120 -15.74 -15.98 -14.20
C LYS A 120 -16.25 -17.18 -13.39
N VAL A 121 -17.50 -17.55 -13.64
CA VAL A 121 -18.13 -18.81 -13.23
C VAL A 121 -17.37 -19.98 -13.84
#